data_AF-A0AAW5SCJ1-F1
#
_entry.id   AF-A0AAW5SCJ1-F1
#
_cell.length_a   1.000
_cell.length_b   1.000
_cell.length_c   1.000
_cell.angle_alpha   90.00
_cell.angle_beta   90.00
_cell.angle_gamma   90.00
#
_symmetry.space_group_name_H-M   'P 1'
#
loop_
_entity.id
_entity.type
_entity.pdbx_description
1 polymer ?
#
loop_
_entity_poly.entity_id
_entity_poly.type
_entity_poly.pdbx_seq_one_letter_code
_entity_poly.pdbx_strand_id
1 'polypeptide(L)'
;MKPSDVLEQLAADRGADRGYGEPYQTPDGTTVIVVGKPPGVFTIRDGQARWTPAVDTGRVALIGVITGLLAAVIGSLAVLRQPPWPRITIRDYR
;
A
#
# COMPACT_ATOMS: atom_id res chain seq x y z
N MET A 1 9.09 35.62 -27.24
CA MET A 1 9.06 35.08 -25.87
C MET A 1 10.30 35.53 -25.14
N LYS A 2 10.18 36.06 -23.92
CA LYS A 2 11.36 36.46 -23.16
C LYS A 2 11.98 35.22 -22.52
N PRO A 3 13.31 35.18 -22.34
CA PRO A 3 13.99 34.06 -21.69
C PRO A 3 13.52 33.84 -20.24
N SER A 4 12.99 34.89 -19.58
CA SER A 4 12.34 34.82 -18.27
C SER A 4 11.12 33.89 -18.26
N ASP A 5 10.28 33.99 -19.30
CA ASP A 5 9.00 33.29 -19.38
C ASP A 5 9.25 31.78 -19.55
N VAL A 6 10.31 31.44 -20.28
CA VAL A 6 10.78 30.06 -20.45
C VAL A 6 11.30 29.51 -19.12
N LEU A 7 12.00 30.31 -18.32
CA LEU A 7 12.51 29.90 -17.01
C LEU A 7 11.39 29.72 -15.97
N GLU A 8 10.38 30.60 -15.95
CA GLU A 8 9.20 30.44 -15.10
C GLU A 8 8.38 29.21 -15.49
N GLN A 9 8.18 28.98 -16.78
CA GLN A 9 7.47 27.79 -17.27
C GLN A 9 8.23 26.52 -16.92
N LEU A 10 9.56 26.50 -17.05
CA LEU A 10 10.43 25.39 -16.61
C LEU A 10 10.51 25.24 -15.07
N ALA A 11 10.27 26.29 -14.29
CA ALA A 11 10.17 26.20 -12.83
C ALA A 11 8.82 25.59 -12.42
N ALA A 12 7.73 25.98 -13.08
CA ALA A 12 6.40 25.43 -12.91
C ALA A 12 6.33 23.94 -13.34
N ASP A 13 6.94 23.59 -14.48
CA ASP A 13 6.97 22.24 -15.03
C ASP A 13 7.85 21.29 -14.19
N ARG A 14 8.95 21.79 -13.61
CA ARG A 14 9.75 21.05 -12.62
C ARG A 14 9.04 20.81 -11.30
N GLY A 15 8.03 21.62 -10.96
CA GLY A 15 7.17 21.37 -9.80
C GLY A 15 6.22 20.19 -10.03
N ALA A 16 5.73 20.03 -11.27
CA ALA A 16 4.81 18.96 -11.65
C ALA A 16 5.48 17.57 -11.76
N ASP A 17 6.78 17.52 -12.11
CA ASP A 17 7.51 16.26 -12.34
C ASP A 17 8.27 15.73 -11.10
N ARG A 18 8.45 16.54 -10.05
CA ARG A 18 9.30 16.15 -8.91
C ARG A 18 8.66 15.16 -7.94
N GLY A 19 7.36 14.89 -8.07
CA GLY A 19 6.66 14.02 -7.12
C GLY A 19 6.60 14.58 -5.70
N TYR A 20 6.99 15.85 -5.47
CA TYR A 20 6.85 16.57 -4.21
C TYR A 20 5.94 17.79 -4.44
N GLY A 21 4.95 17.99 -3.57
CA GLY A 21 4.09 19.16 -3.56
C GLY A 21 4.72 20.34 -2.81
N GLU A 22 4.10 21.51 -2.93
CA GLU A 22 4.55 22.74 -2.27
C GLU A 22 4.56 22.55 -0.73
N PRO A 23 5.70 22.77 -0.06
CA PRO A 23 5.78 22.70 1.38
C PRO A 23 4.89 23.76 2.04
N TYR A 24 4.11 23.37 3.04
CA TYR A 24 3.35 24.32 3.85
C TYR A 24 3.56 24.07 5.34
N GLN A 25 3.45 25.14 6.13
CA GLN A 25 3.56 25.05 7.58
C GLN A 25 2.19 24.96 8.23
N THR A 26 2.06 24.04 9.17
CA THR A 26 0.91 23.90 10.06
C THR A 26 1.06 24.88 11.23
N PRO A 27 -0.02 25.37 11.87
CA PRO A 27 0.06 26.30 13.02
C PRO A 27 0.99 25.83 14.15
N ASP A 28 1.18 24.51 14.29
CA ASP A 28 2.06 23.90 15.27
C ASP A 28 3.56 23.90 14.87
N GLY A 29 3.96 24.66 13.85
CA GLY A 29 5.35 24.76 13.37
C GLY A 29 5.85 23.53 12.59
N THR A 30 4.95 22.66 12.13
CA THR A 30 5.33 21.48 11.31
C THR A 30 5.34 21.84 9.84
N THR A 31 6.45 21.57 9.16
CA THR A 31 6.51 21.65 7.70
C THR A 31 6.02 20.34 7.11
N VAL A 32 5.01 20.43 6.25
CA VAL A 32 4.37 19.30 5.58
C VAL A 32 4.73 19.34 4.10
N ILE A 33 5.25 18.24 3.57
CA ILE A 33 5.58 18.08 2.15
C ILE A 33 4.84 16.86 1.62
N VAL A 34 3.87 17.10 0.72
CA VAL A 34 3.12 16.01 0.08
C VAL A 34 4.00 15.35 -0.97
N VAL A 35 3.92 14.02 -1.11
CA VAL A 35 4.69 13.26 -2.10
C VAL A 35 3.73 12.44 -2.95
N GLY A 36 3.87 12.51 -4.26
CA GLY A 36 3.06 11.79 -5.23
C GLY A 36 3.60 10.40 -5.58
N LYS A 37 4.90 10.15 -5.45
CA LYS A 37 5.50 8.85 -5.81
C LYS A 37 6.74 8.49 -4.97
N PRO A 38 6.62 7.55 -4.00
CA PRO A 38 5.37 6.89 -3.57
C PRO A 38 4.42 7.88 -2.87
N PRO A 39 3.10 7.65 -2.92
CA PRO A 39 2.14 8.55 -2.32
C PRO A 39 2.28 8.59 -0.79
N GLY A 40 2.35 9.78 -0.22
CA GLY A 40 2.47 10.00 1.22
C GLY A 40 2.84 11.43 1.58
N VAL A 41 3.29 11.63 2.81
CA VAL A 41 3.57 12.95 3.38
C VAL A 41 4.84 12.88 4.24
N PHE A 42 5.77 13.82 4.02
CA PHE A 42 6.82 14.11 4.97
C PHE A 42 6.37 15.18 5.97
N THR A 43 6.56 14.92 7.26
CA THR A 43 6.37 15.90 8.32
C THR A 43 7.73 16.21 8.96
N ILE A 44 8.12 17.48 8.97
CA ILE A 44 9.37 17.95 9.56
C ILE A 44 9.03 18.83 10.75
N ARG A 45 9.55 18.47 11.93
CA ARG A 45 9.40 19.22 13.18
C ARG A 45 10.63 19.02 14.05
N ASP A 46 11.13 20.07 14.71
CA ASP A 46 12.26 19.99 15.66
C ASP A 46 13.53 19.34 15.06
N GLY A 47 13.80 19.58 13.77
CA GLY A 47 14.92 18.96 13.05
C GLY A 47 14.73 17.48 12.70
N GLN A 48 13.59 16.88 13.03
CA GLN A 48 13.25 15.50 12.72
C GLN A 48 12.31 15.42 11.52
N ALA A 49 12.63 14.57 10.55
CA ALA A 49 11.79 14.29 9.39
C ALA A 49 11.13 12.90 9.55
N ARG A 50 9.81 12.84 9.45
CA ARG A 50 9.04 11.59 9.47
C ARG A 50 8.27 11.41 8.17
N TRP A 51 8.38 10.21 7.59
CA TRP A 51 7.60 9.80 6.43
C TRP A 51 6.32 9.09 6.89
N THR A 52 5.19 9.50 6.33
CA THR A 52 3.88 8.84 6.52
C THR A 52 3.32 8.42 5.16
N PRO A 53 3.29 7.11 4.85
CA PRO A 53 2.76 6.64 3.58
C PRO A 53 1.24 6.81 3.50
N ALA A 54 0.72 7.14 2.32
CA ALA A 54 -0.72 7.15 2.06
C ALA A 54 -1.20 5.73 1.70
N VAL A 55 -1.07 4.81 2.66
CA VAL A 55 -1.48 3.40 2.50
C VAL A 55 -2.71 3.10 3.35
N ASP A 56 -3.69 2.43 2.75
CA ASP A 56 -4.87 1.92 3.46
C ASP A 56 -4.55 0.54 4.07
N THR A 57 -4.14 0.54 5.33
CA THR A 57 -3.83 -0.69 6.07
C THR A 57 -5.05 -1.60 6.21
N GLY A 58 -6.26 -1.04 6.28
CA GLY A 58 -7.50 -1.81 6.39
C GLY A 58 -7.79 -2.63 5.14
N ARG A 59 -7.61 -2.03 3.95
CA ARG A 59 -7.72 -2.75 2.67
C ARG A 59 -6.67 -3.85 2.53
N VAL A 60 -5.42 -3.57 2.89
CA VAL A 60 -4.35 -4.58 2.85
C VAL A 60 -4.68 -5.76 3.76
N ALA A 61 -5.13 -5.48 5.00
CA ALA A 61 -5.54 -6.51 5.94
C ALA A 61 -6.72 -7.33 5.40
N LEU A 62 -7.74 -6.66 4.83
CA LEU A 62 -8.92 -7.31 4.26
C LEU A 62 -8.54 -8.28 3.14
N ILE A 63 -7.65 -7.89 2.23
CA ILE A 63 -7.13 -8.76 1.17
C ILE A 63 -6.48 -10.00 1.80
N GLY A 64 -5.60 -9.82 2.78
CA GLY A 64 -4.94 -10.94 3.48
C GLY A 64 -5.94 -11.90 4.12
N VAL A 65 -6.97 -11.36 4.80
CA VAL A 65 -8.02 -12.16 5.45
C VAL A 65 -8.84 -12.93 4.42
N ILE A 66 -9.28 -12.30 3.32
CA ILE A 66 -10.07 -12.97 2.28
C ILE A 66 -9.24 -14.05 1.59
N THR A 67 -7.98 -13.76 1.24
CA THR A 67 -7.09 -14.75 0.63
C THR A 67 -6.86 -15.94 1.56
N GLY A 68 -6.61 -15.69 2.85
CA GLY A 68 -6.45 -16.75 3.85
C GLY A 68 -7.72 -17.59 4.04
N LEU A 69 -8.89 -16.94 4.09
CA LEU A 69 -10.17 -17.61 4.19
C LEU A 69 -10.44 -18.50 2.97
N LEU A 70 -10.23 -17.99 1.76
CA LEU A 70 -10.39 -18.77 0.53
C LEU A 70 -9.43 -19.97 0.50
N ALA A 71 -8.17 -19.78 0.87
CA ALA A 71 -7.20 -20.87 0.96
C ALA A 71 -7.65 -21.94 1.98
N ALA A 72 -8.15 -21.53 3.14
CA ALA A 72 -8.66 -22.44 4.16
C ALA A 72 -9.91 -23.21 3.69
N VAL A 73 -10.83 -22.55 3.00
CA VAL A 73 -12.02 -23.19 2.42
C VAL A 73 -11.63 -24.21 1.36
N ILE A 74 -10.75 -23.85 0.43
CA ILE A 74 -10.28 -24.76 -0.62
C ILE A 74 -9.52 -25.94 -0.01
N GLY A 75 -8.63 -25.69 0.96
CA GLY A 75 -7.91 -26.75 1.67
C GLY A 75 -8.86 -27.70 2.39
N SER A 76 -9.86 -27.17 3.09
CA SER A 76 -10.88 -27.98 3.76
C SER A 76 -11.69 -28.80 2.75
N LEU A 77 -12.10 -28.19 1.63
CA LEU A 77 -12.84 -28.88 0.57
C LEU A 77 -11.99 -29.98 -0.09
N ALA A 78 -10.69 -29.74 -0.28
CA ALA A 78 -9.77 -30.74 -0.80
C ALA A 78 -9.69 -31.95 0.14
N VAL A 79 -9.55 -31.72 1.45
CA VAL A 79 -9.58 -32.78 2.47
C VAL A 79 -10.92 -33.52 2.48
N LEU A 80 -12.05 -32.83 2.29
CA LEU A 80 -13.36 -33.49 2.23
C LEU A 80 -13.55 -34.31 0.94
N ARG A 81 -13.05 -33.83 -0.21
CA ARG A 81 -13.20 -34.51 -1.50
C ARG A 81 -12.26 -35.71 -1.65
N GLN A 82 -11.04 -35.56 -1.19
CA GLN A 82 -10.00 -36.58 -1.24
C GLN A 82 -9.31 -36.60 0.12
N PRO A 83 -9.94 -37.26 1.11
CA PRO A 83 -9.34 -37.39 2.41
C PRO A 83 -7.92 -37.96 2.29
N PRO A 84 -6.95 -37.40 3.00
CA PRO A 84 -5.55 -37.82 2.90
C PRO A 84 -5.31 -39.22 3.45
N TRP A 85 -6.30 -39.82 4.14
CA TRP A 85 -6.20 -41.19 4.64
C TRP A 85 -6.60 -42.22 3.57
N PRO A 86 -5.97 -43.41 3.59
CA PRO A 86 -6.30 -44.50 2.70
C PRO A 86 -7.78 -44.88 2.78
N ARG A 87 -8.39 -45.20 1.62
CA ARG A 87 -9.77 -45.71 1.58
C ARG A 87 -9.85 -47.04 2.33
N ILE A 88 -10.54 -47.03 3.47
CA ILE A 88 -10.81 -48.24 4.25
C ILE A 88 -11.91 -49.02 3.54
N THR A 89 -11.54 -50.16 2.94
CA THR A 89 -12.49 -51.17 2.47
C THR A 89 -12.52 -52.30 3.49
N ILE A 90 -13.57 -52.38 4.31
CA ILE A 90 -13.78 -53.52 5.20
C ILE A 90 -14.30 -54.65 4.33
N ARG A 91 -13.45 -55.64 4.03
CA ARG A 91 -13.89 -56.90 3.43
C ARG A 91 -14.26 -57.82 4.58
N ASP A 92 -15.56 -58.02 4.79
CA ASP A 92 -16.03 -59.10 5.65
C ASP A 92 -15.61 -60.43 5.01
N TYR A 93 -14.73 -61.17 5.69
CA TYR A 93 -14.38 -62.52 5.32
C TYR A 93 -15.33 -63.44 6.09
N ARG A 94 -16.25 -64.06 5.36
CA ARG A 94 -17.18 -65.06 5.88
C ARG A 94 -16.82 -66.44 5.34
#